data_AF-A0ABD6YXT6-F1
#
_entry.id   AF-A0ABD6YXT6-F1
#
_cell.length_a   1.000
_cell.length_b   1.000
_cell.length_c   1.000
_cell.angle_alpha   90.00
_cell.angle_beta   90.00
_cell.angle_gamma   90.00
#
_symmetry.space_group_name_H-M   'P 1'
#
loop_
_entity.id
_entity.type
_entity.pdbx_description
1 polymer ?
#
loop_
_entity_poly.entity_id
_entity_poly.type
_entity_poly.pdbx_seq_one_letter_code
_entity_poly.pdbx_strand_id
1 'polypeptide(L)'
;MCNPYRYKFPVGAWDPVTELDRLGRNNKELTELMNAIQQKGATLEVLNLPSMNGIEDENLRRLINNLVIELYKYQAESERKRIKERQAQGIEIAKSKGKFKGRQHKFKENDPRLKHAFDLFLNGCSDKEVEEQTGINRRTFRRYRTRYNVTVDQRKNKGKRDS
;
A
#
# COMPACT_ATOMS: atom_id res chain seq x y z
N MET A 1 -22.42 -9.26 17.15
CA MET A 1 -21.03 -9.36 17.66
C MET A 1 -20.17 -10.03 16.60
N CYS A 2 -19.44 -9.27 15.78
CA CYS A 2 -18.49 -9.81 14.80
C CYS A 2 -17.08 -9.61 15.33
N ASN A 3 -16.37 -10.71 15.62
CA ASN A 3 -14.98 -10.69 16.04
C ASN A 3 -14.08 -10.61 14.78
N PRO A 4 -13.30 -9.54 14.53
CA PRO A 4 -12.68 -9.31 13.22
C PRO A 4 -11.28 -9.90 13.02
N TYR A 5 -10.68 -10.60 13.97
CA TYR A 5 -9.27 -11.03 13.83
C TYR A 5 -9.05 -12.45 14.30
N ARG A 6 -9.41 -13.43 13.48
CA ARG A 6 -8.91 -14.81 13.65
C ARG A 6 -8.32 -15.31 12.35
N TYR A 7 -7.11 -14.81 12.05
CA TYR A 7 -6.26 -15.43 11.05
C TYR A 7 -5.72 -16.74 11.63
N LYS A 8 -6.22 -17.87 11.12
CA LYS A 8 -5.58 -19.18 11.30
C LYS A 8 -4.42 -19.25 10.29
N PHE A 9 -3.19 -19.17 10.77
CA PHE A 9 -2.02 -19.40 9.93
C PHE A 9 -1.81 -20.91 9.72
N PRO A 10 -1.63 -21.38 8.48
CA PRO A 10 -1.34 -22.78 8.21
C PRO A 10 0.03 -23.18 8.75
N VAL A 11 0.16 -24.45 9.16
CA VAL A 11 1.41 -25.04 9.65
C VAL A 11 2.46 -24.97 8.52
N GLY A 12 3.57 -24.27 8.78
CA GLY A 12 4.60 -23.94 7.78
C GLY A 12 4.69 -22.45 7.39
N ALA A 13 3.89 -21.58 7.99
CA ALA A 13 4.05 -20.13 7.88
C ALA A 13 5.30 -19.68 8.67
N TRP A 14 6.35 -19.28 7.96
CA TRP A 14 7.51 -18.63 8.57
C TRP A 14 7.11 -17.18 8.83
N ASP A 15 7.06 -16.78 10.10
CA ASP A 15 6.91 -15.39 10.51
C ASP A 15 8.28 -14.92 11.04
N PRO A 16 9.14 -14.30 10.21
CA PRO A 16 10.38 -13.73 10.69
C PRO A 16 10.14 -12.27 11.05
N VAL A 17 9.21 -12.00 11.96
CA VAL A 17 9.20 -10.72 12.69
C VAL A 17 9.92 -10.93 14.01
N THR A 18 11.19 -11.34 13.89
CA THR A 18 12.11 -11.48 15.02
C THR A 18 12.83 -10.15 15.19
N GLU A 19 12.45 -9.43 16.26
CA GLU A 19 13.05 -8.30 16.99
C GLU A 19 14.06 -7.33 16.34
N LEU A 20 14.94 -7.77 15.44
CA LEU A 20 15.83 -6.92 14.62
C LEU A 20 15.03 -5.92 13.77
N ASP A 21 13.86 -6.32 13.29
CA ASP A 21 12.94 -5.48 12.51
C ASP A 21 12.35 -4.32 13.35
N ARG A 22 12.53 -4.34 14.69
CA ARG A 22 12.16 -3.23 15.59
C ARG A 22 13.28 -2.18 15.73
N LEU A 23 14.50 -2.48 15.30
CA LEU A 23 15.63 -1.56 15.36
C LEU A 23 15.68 -0.58 14.17
N GLY A 24 14.89 -0.83 13.11
CA GLY A 24 14.76 0.13 12.01
C GLY A 24 13.66 -0.27 11.03
N ARG A 25 12.84 0.70 10.59
CA ARG A 25 11.81 0.51 9.54
C ARG A 25 12.42 0.19 8.16
N ASN A 26 13.74 0.33 8.02
CA ASN A 26 14.48 0.26 6.80
C ASN A 26 15.81 -0.45 7.05
N ASN A 27 16.05 -1.59 6.40
CA ASN A 27 17.29 -2.38 6.55
C ASN A 27 18.57 -1.56 6.30
N LYS A 28 18.48 -0.50 5.48
CA LYS A 28 19.60 0.42 5.25
C LYS A 28 19.95 1.22 6.50
N GLU A 29 18.95 1.84 7.14
CA GLU A 29 19.13 2.60 8.38
C GLU A 29 19.65 1.72 9.52
N LEU A 30 19.16 0.48 9.61
CA LEU A 30 19.68 -0.49 10.58
C LEU A 30 21.16 -0.81 10.36
N THR A 31 21.56 -0.97 9.09
CA THR A 31 22.97 -1.22 8.73
C THR A 31 23.85 -0.01 9.03
N GLU A 32 23.38 1.20 8.74
CA GLU A 32 24.08 2.45 9.05
C GLU A 32 24.21 2.66 10.56
N LEU A 33 23.15 2.40 11.32
CA LEU A 33 23.16 2.47 12.79
C LEU A 33 24.17 1.47 13.38
N MET A 34 24.17 0.23 12.89
CA MET A 34 25.13 -0.80 13.30
C MET A 34 26.57 -0.37 13.02
N ASN A 35 26.85 0.15 11.82
CA ASN A 35 28.17 0.66 11.46
C ASN A 35 28.60 1.83 12.37
N ALA A 36 27.67 2.74 12.69
CA ALA A 36 27.94 3.87 13.58
C ALA A 36 28.22 3.43 15.02
N ILE A 37 27.55 2.38 15.52
CA ILE A 37 27.79 1.80 16.84
C ILE A 37 29.19 1.14 16.88
N GLN A 38 29.54 0.38 15.84
CA GLN A 38 30.85 -0.27 15.73
C GLN A 38 32.01 0.74 15.65
N GLN A 39 31.86 1.83 14.89
CA GLN A 39 32.87 2.90 14.82
C GLN A 39 33.13 3.56 16.18
N LYS A 40 32.15 3.56 17.08
CA LYS A 40 32.29 4.08 18.45
C LYS A 40 32.90 3.06 19.42
N GLY A 41 33.31 1.88 18.93
CA GLY A 41 33.88 0.81 19.76
C GLY A 41 32.87 0.10 20.65
N ALA A 42 31.57 0.34 20.43
CA ALA A 42 30.49 -0.33 21.14
C ALA A 42 30.01 -1.57 20.36
N THR A 43 29.62 -2.60 21.07
CA THR A 43 29.01 -3.81 20.52
C THR A 43 27.49 -3.73 20.66
N LEU A 44 26.77 -4.01 19.57
CA LEU A 44 25.33 -4.14 19.61
C LEU A 44 25.01 -5.58 20.03
N GLU A 45 24.61 -5.77 21.27
CA GLU A 45 24.08 -7.03 21.74
C GLU A 45 22.60 -7.11 21.41
N VAL A 46 22.26 -7.88 20.38
CA VAL A 46 20.88 -8.16 20.01
C VAL A 46 20.41 -9.29 20.92
N LEU A 47 19.37 -9.06 21.74
CA LEU A 47 18.82 -9.99 22.73
C LEU A 47 18.46 -11.39 22.17
N ASN A 48 18.24 -11.50 20.86
CA ASN A 48 17.92 -12.74 20.16
C ASN A 48 19.13 -13.45 19.52
N LEU A 49 20.35 -12.92 19.68
CA LEU A 49 21.57 -13.64 19.34
C LEU A 49 21.99 -14.50 20.53
N PRO A 50 22.50 -15.72 20.31
CA PRO A 50 23.05 -16.52 21.40
C PRO A 50 24.12 -15.70 22.12
N SER A 51 24.00 -15.56 23.44
CA SER A 51 24.90 -14.72 24.24
C SER A 51 26.33 -15.24 24.10
N MET A 52 27.23 -14.41 23.58
CA MET A 52 28.66 -14.74 23.43
C MET A 52 29.44 -14.52 24.73
N ASN A 53 28.79 -14.70 25.88
CA ASN A 53 29.33 -14.43 27.22
C ASN A 53 30.46 -15.38 27.65
N GLY A 54 30.78 -16.39 26.82
CA GLY A 54 31.88 -17.33 27.05
C GLY A 54 33.14 -17.05 26.23
N ILE A 55 33.19 -15.96 25.46
CA ILE A 55 34.36 -15.58 24.64
C ILE A 55 35.05 -14.40 25.30
N GLU A 56 36.21 -14.66 25.94
CA GLU A 56 37.00 -13.62 26.62
C GLU A 56 37.73 -12.69 25.64
N ASP A 57 38.04 -13.17 24.42
CA ASP A 57 38.67 -12.36 23.39
C ASP A 57 37.64 -11.44 22.70
N GLU A 58 37.73 -10.15 23.01
CA GLU A 58 36.90 -9.10 22.44
C GLU A 58 36.97 -9.04 20.89
N ASN A 59 38.12 -9.33 20.30
CA ASN A 59 38.26 -9.32 18.83
C ASN A 59 37.52 -10.49 18.19
N LEU A 60 37.62 -11.68 18.80
CA LEU A 60 36.89 -12.86 18.35
C LEU A 60 35.39 -12.67 18.51
N ARG A 61 34.95 -12.09 19.64
CA ARG A 61 33.55 -11.77 19.90
C ARG A 61 32.98 -10.80 18.86
N ARG A 62 33.73 -9.74 18.52
CA ARG A 62 33.35 -8.79 17.46
C ARG A 62 33.25 -9.45 16.09
N LEU A 63 34.20 -10.31 15.73
CA LEU A 63 34.19 -11.03 14.46
C LEU A 63 32.94 -11.91 14.33
N ILE A 64 32.63 -12.69 15.37
CA ILE A 64 31.48 -13.58 15.37
C ILE A 64 30.18 -12.79 15.32
N ASN A 65 30.06 -11.70 16.10
CA ASN A 65 28.88 -10.83 16.04
C ASN A 65 28.67 -10.24 14.64
N ASN A 66 29.74 -9.80 13.98
CA ASN A 66 29.66 -9.28 12.60
C ASN A 66 29.19 -10.34 11.62
N LEU A 67 29.72 -11.56 11.71
CA LEU A 67 29.31 -12.68 10.86
C LEU A 67 27.84 -13.03 11.07
N VAL A 68 27.41 -13.12 12.32
CA VAL A 68 26.02 -13.44 12.68
C VAL A 68 25.08 -12.37 12.13
N ILE A 69 25.38 -11.09 12.33
CA ILE A 69 24.60 -9.98 11.76
C ILE A 69 24.47 -10.12 10.23
N GLU A 70 25.56 -10.44 9.54
CA GLU A 70 25.56 -10.58 8.08
C GLU A 70 24.68 -11.76 7.62
N LEU A 71 24.72 -12.88 8.33
CA LEU A 71 23.83 -14.02 8.08
C LEU A 71 22.35 -13.63 8.25
N TYR A 72 22.02 -12.86 9.29
CA TYR A 72 20.64 -12.37 9.51
C TYR A 72 20.19 -11.42 8.39
N LYS A 73 21.07 -10.53 7.92
CA LYS A 73 20.77 -9.66 6.77
C LYS A 73 20.47 -10.48 5.52
N TYR A 74 21.32 -11.47 5.22
CA TYR A 74 21.12 -12.36 4.09
C TYR A 74 19.79 -13.12 4.18
N GLN A 75 19.47 -13.68 5.35
CA GLN A 75 18.21 -14.39 5.56
C GLN A 75 16.99 -13.47 5.36
N ALA A 76 17.03 -12.25 5.89
CA ALA A 76 15.98 -11.26 5.72
C ALA A 76 15.78 -10.86 4.25
N GLU A 77 16.88 -10.66 3.51
CA GLU A 77 16.83 -10.35 2.08
C GLU A 77 16.28 -11.52 1.25
N SER A 78 16.72 -12.74 1.56
CA SER A 78 16.27 -13.97 0.90
C SER A 78 14.76 -14.17 1.08
N GLU A 79 14.25 -14.04 2.30
CA GLU A 79 12.81 -14.17 2.56
C GLU A 79 12.02 -13.04 1.87
N ARG A 80 12.53 -11.80 1.90
CA ARG A 80 11.90 -10.67 1.18
C ARG A 80 11.79 -10.94 -0.32
N LYS A 81 12.83 -11.52 -0.93
CA LYS A 81 12.83 -11.90 -2.35
C LYS A 81 11.79 -12.99 -2.62
N ARG A 82 11.75 -14.02 -1.78
CA ARG A 82 10.78 -15.12 -1.86
C ARG A 82 9.33 -14.65 -1.75
N ILE A 83 9.03 -13.71 -0.84
CA ILE A 83 7.70 -13.11 -0.68
C ILE A 83 7.31 -12.36 -1.96
N LYS A 84 8.22 -11.56 -2.54
CA LYS A 84 7.96 -10.84 -3.79
C LYS A 84 7.71 -11.77 -4.96
N GLU A 85 8.50 -12.84 -5.10
CA GLU A 85 8.33 -13.84 -6.16
C GLU A 85 6.95 -14.53 -6.05
N ARG A 86 6.58 -14.97 -4.85
CA ARG A 86 5.24 -15.54 -4.58
C ARG A 86 4.11 -14.55 -4.85
N GLN A 87 4.29 -13.29 -4.47
CA GLN A 87 3.32 -12.23 -4.75
C GLN A 87 3.16 -12.02 -6.25
N ALA A 88 4.25 -11.99 -7.01
CA ALA A 88 4.23 -11.85 -8.46
C ALA A 88 3.47 -13.02 -9.13
N GLN A 89 3.75 -14.26 -8.72
CA GLN A 89 3.01 -15.45 -9.18
C GLN A 89 1.52 -15.36 -8.84
N GLY A 90 1.19 -14.93 -7.61
CA GLY A 90 -0.20 -14.73 -7.19
C GLY A 90 -0.93 -13.66 -8.02
N ILE A 91 -0.25 -12.56 -8.34
CA ILE A 91 -0.76 -11.49 -9.21
C ILE A 91 -0.98 -12.04 -10.62
N GLU A 92 -0.05 -12.81 -11.19
CA GLU A 92 -0.18 -13.38 -12.53
C GLU A 92 -1.38 -14.32 -12.63
N ILE A 93 -1.57 -15.21 -11.66
CA ILE A 93 -2.74 -16.10 -11.56
C ILE A 93 -4.04 -15.29 -11.43
N ALA A 94 -4.04 -14.23 -10.62
CA ALA A 94 -5.24 -13.39 -10.46
C ALA A 94 -5.51 -12.53 -11.71
N LYS A 95 -4.49 -12.14 -12.47
CA LYS A 95 -4.63 -11.48 -13.78
C LYS A 95 -5.21 -12.43 -14.82
N SER A 96 -4.70 -13.66 -14.94
CA SER A 96 -5.23 -14.66 -15.87
C SER A 96 -6.68 -15.04 -15.56
N LYS A 97 -7.05 -15.06 -14.27
CA LYS A 97 -8.44 -15.23 -13.81
C LYS A 97 -9.31 -13.96 -13.92
N GLY A 98 -8.80 -12.87 -14.50
CA GLY A 98 -9.56 -11.63 -14.71
C GLY A 98 -10.00 -10.90 -13.42
N LYS A 99 -9.37 -11.17 -12.27
CA LYS A 99 -9.78 -10.59 -10.98
C LYS A 99 -9.42 -9.11 -10.85
N PHE A 100 -8.39 -8.64 -11.55
CA PHE A 100 -7.98 -7.23 -11.52
C PHE A 100 -8.89 -6.39 -12.42
N LYS A 101 -9.96 -5.84 -11.84
CA LYS A 101 -10.92 -4.94 -12.52
C LYS A 101 -10.56 -3.45 -12.40
N GLY A 102 -9.35 -3.14 -11.94
CA GLY A 102 -8.89 -1.78 -11.67
C GLY A 102 -9.63 -1.10 -10.52
N ARG A 103 -9.49 0.23 -10.44
CA ARG A 103 -10.14 1.04 -9.41
C ARG A 103 -11.65 1.07 -9.65
N GLN A 104 -12.42 0.63 -8.66
CA GLN A 104 -13.88 0.73 -8.68
C GLN A 104 -14.33 2.18 -8.86
N HIS A 105 -15.37 2.39 -9.66
CA HIS A 105 -15.93 3.72 -9.90
C HIS A 105 -16.53 4.30 -8.62
N LYS A 106 -16.24 5.58 -8.36
CA LYS A 106 -16.70 6.29 -7.15
C LYS A 106 -18.23 6.45 -7.08
N PHE A 107 -18.90 6.54 -8.22
CA PHE A 107 -20.33 6.74 -8.33
C PHE A 107 -20.89 5.65 -9.24
N LYS A 108 -22.00 5.04 -8.83
CA LYS A 108 -22.77 4.10 -9.65
C LYS A 108 -23.67 4.89 -10.60
N GLU A 109 -24.18 4.25 -11.64
CA GLU A 109 -25.12 4.85 -12.60
C GLU A 109 -26.37 5.43 -11.92
N ASN A 110 -26.87 4.75 -10.89
CA ASN A 110 -28.04 5.17 -10.12
C ASN A 110 -27.75 6.07 -8.92
N ASP A 111 -26.54 6.62 -8.81
CA ASP A 111 -26.19 7.48 -7.68
C ASP A 111 -27.02 8.79 -7.70
N PRO A 112 -27.81 9.08 -6.65
CA PRO A 112 -28.64 10.29 -6.59
C PRO A 112 -27.83 11.59 -6.77
N ARG A 113 -26.60 11.65 -6.26
CA ARG A 113 -25.74 12.83 -6.41
C ARG A 113 -25.28 13.02 -7.85
N LEU A 114 -24.99 11.93 -8.55
CA LEU A 114 -24.58 11.99 -9.95
C LEU A 114 -25.75 12.38 -10.86
N LYS A 115 -26.96 11.88 -10.59
CA LYS A 115 -28.18 12.30 -11.28
C LYS A 115 -28.46 13.78 -11.09
N HIS A 116 -28.42 14.25 -9.85
CA HIS A 116 -28.58 15.66 -9.53
C HIS A 116 -27.53 16.54 -10.25
N ALA A 117 -26.28 16.09 -10.31
CA ALA A 117 -25.23 16.79 -11.06
C ALA A 117 -25.51 16.88 -12.57
N PHE A 118 -26.08 15.82 -13.18
CA PHE A 118 -26.52 15.87 -14.58
C PHE A 118 -27.70 16.82 -14.79
N ASP A 119 -28.68 16.82 -13.90
CA ASP A 119 -29.84 17.70 -13.98
C ASP A 119 -29.42 19.18 -13.91
N LEU A 120 -28.55 19.53 -12.96
CA LEU A 120 -27.98 20.89 -12.85
C LEU A 120 -27.27 21.31 -14.13
N PHE A 121 -26.43 20.43 -14.69
CA PHE A 121 -25.71 20.71 -15.93
C PHE A 121 -26.66 20.89 -17.13
N LEU A 122 -27.69 20.06 -17.25
CA LEU A 122 -28.69 20.14 -18.32
C LEU A 122 -29.56 21.39 -18.20
N ASN A 123 -29.83 21.84 -16.96
CA ASN A 123 -30.55 23.07 -16.67
C ASN A 123 -29.69 24.34 -16.88
N GLY A 124 -28.41 24.16 -17.25
CA GLY A 124 -27.55 25.25 -17.71
C GLY A 124 -26.37 25.58 -16.80
N CYS A 125 -26.20 24.90 -15.67
CA CYS A 125 -25.07 25.14 -14.79
C CYS A 125 -23.73 24.77 -15.46
N SER A 126 -22.69 25.54 -15.15
CA SER A 126 -21.33 25.23 -15.57
C SER A 126 -20.74 24.04 -14.79
N ASP A 127 -19.70 23.38 -15.33
CA ASP A 127 -19.01 22.30 -14.61
C ASP A 127 -18.49 22.73 -13.23
N LYS A 128 -18.19 24.03 -13.07
CA LYS A 128 -17.71 24.61 -11.81
C LYS A 128 -18.84 24.76 -10.80
N GLU A 129 -19.98 25.29 -11.23
CA GLU A 129 -21.19 25.40 -10.40
C GLU A 129 -21.69 24.03 -9.95
N VAL A 130 -21.63 23.02 -10.82
CA VAL A 130 -21.98 21.65 -10.46
C VAL A 130 -21.04 21.09 -9.38
N GLU A 131 -19.74 21.39 -9.45
CA GLU A 131 -18.78 21.01 -8.40
C GLU A 131 -19.10 21.70 -7.07
N GLU A 132 -19.42 22.99 -7.09
CA GLU A 132 -19.76 23.77 -5.90
C GLU A 132 -21.07 23.27 -5.24
N GLN A 133 -22.08 22.92 -6.03
CA GLN A 133 -23.39 22.49 -5.51
C GLN A 133 -23.43 21.02 -5.10
N THR A 134 -22.71 20.13 -5.81
CA THR A 134 -22.79 18.67 -5.59
C THR A 134 -21.58 18.10 -4.85
N GLY A 135 -20.48 18.85 -4.74
CA GLY A 135 -19.20 18.38 -4.21
C GLY A 135 -18.48 17.37 -5.13
N ILE A 136 -19.02 17.07 -6.32
CA ILE A 136 -18.37 16.20 -7.29
C ILE A 136 -17.32 17.01 -8.03
N ASN A 137 -16.05 16.67 -7.81
CA ASN A 137 -14.95 17.36 -8.47
C ASN A 137 -15.13 17.44 -10.00
N ARG A 138 -14.94 18.62 -10.61
CA ARG A 138 -15.16 18.87 -12.05
C ARG A 138 -14.51 17.83 -12.97
N ARG A 139 -13.29 17.34 -12.66
CA ARG A 139 -12.61 16.32 -13.48
C ARG A 139 -13.32 14.98 -13.38
N THR A 140 -13.81 14.65 -12.19
CA THR A 140 -14.62 13.44 -11.98
C THR A 140 -15.95 13.58 -12.70
N PHE A 141 -16.63 14.72 -12.59
CA PHE A 141 -17.90 14.99 -13.25
C PHE A 141 -17.78 14.92 -14.77
N ARG A 142 -16.81 15.61 -15.38
CA ARG A 142 -16.53 15.54 -16.83
C ARG A 142 -16.35 14.11 -17.32
N ARG A 143 -15.57 13.30 -16.60
CA ARG A 143 -15.36 11.89 -16.93
C ARG A 143 -16.66 11.10 -16.95
N TYR A 144 -17.57 11.36 -16.00
CA TYR A 144 -18.88 10.72 -16.00
C TYR A 144 -19.81 11.28 -17.07
N ARG A 145 -19.76 12.57 -17.40
CA ARG A 145 -20.52 13.15 -18.53
C ARG A 145 -20.15 12.49 -19.86
N THR A 146 -18.85 12.35 -20.14
CA THR A 146 -18.37 11.65 -21.34
C THR A 146 -18.82 10.19 -21.34
N ARG A 147 -18.79 9.51 -20.19
CA ARG A 147 -19.21 8.10 -20.08
C ARG A 147 -20.69 7.88 -20.35
N TYR A 148 -21.55 8.77 -19.87
CA TYR A 148 -23.01 8.68 -20.01
C TYR A 148 -23.56 9.54 -21.15
N ASN A 149 -22.69 10.03 -22.06
CA ASN A 149 -23.05 10.86 -23.20
C ASN A 149 -23.92 12.09 -22.87
N VAL A 150 -23.69 12.73 -21.71
CA VAL A 150 -24.37 13.97 -21.31
C VAL A 150 -23.64 15.16 -21.96
N THR A 151 -24.11 15.56 -23.14
CA THR A 151 -23.49 16.60 -23.98
C THR A 151 -24.20 17.95 -23.89
N VAL A 152 -23.51 18.99 -24.37
CA VAL A 152 -24.04 20.35 -24.43
C VAL A 152 -25.22 20.45 -25.42
N ASP A 153 -25.36 19.54 -26.37
CA ASP A 153 -26.49 19.54 -27.32
C ASP A 153 -27.82 19.20 -26.63
N GLN A 154 -27.79 18.36 -25.59
CA GLN A 154 -28.99 18.06 -24.78
C GLN A 154 -29.46 19.26 -23.95
N ARG A 155 -28.56 20.19 -23.63
CA ARG A 155 -28.89 21.47 -22.96
C ARG A 155 -29.82 22.33 -23.82
N LYS A 156 -29.70 22.27 -25.16
CA LYS A 156 -30.51 23.09 -26.10
C LYS A 156 -31.93 22.56 -26.28
N ASN A 157 -32.15 21.24 -26.14
CA ASN A 157 -33.45 20.59 -26.33
C ASN A 157 -34.38 20.62 -25.11
N LYS A 158 -33.86 20.97 -23.92
CA LYS A 158 -34.68 21.12 -22.70
C LYS A 158 -35.20 22.56 -22.56
N GLY A 159 -34.35 23.56 -22.82
CA GLY A 159 -34.76 24.97 -22.82
C GLY A 159 -35.81 25.36 -23.86
N LYS A 160 -36.04 24.53 -24.91
CA LYS A 160 -37.11 24.71 -25.90
C LYS A 160 -38.47 24.12 -25.49
N ARG A 161 -38.54 23.31 -24.42
CA ARG A 161 -39.77 22.70 -23.91
C ARG A 161 -40.42 23.47 -22.77
N ASP A 162 -39.65 24.37 -22.15
CA ASP A 162 -40.08 25.21 -21.02
C ASP A 162 -40.29 26.69 -21.44
N SER A 163 -40.34 26.98 -22.76
CA SER A 163 -40.69 28.28 -23.36
C SER A 163 -41.88 28.09 -24.29
#